data_AF-A0AAJ4S296-F1
#
_entry.id   AF-A0AAJ4S296-F1
#
_cell.length_a   1.000
_cell.length_b   1.000
_cell.length_c   1.000
_cell.angle_alpha   90.00
_cell.angle_beta   90.00
_cell.angle_gamma   90.00
#
_symmetry.space_group_name_H-M   'P 1'
#
loop_
_entity.id
_entity.type
_entity.pdbx_description
1 polymer ?
#
loop_
_entity_poly.entity_id
_entity_poly.type
_entity_poly.pdbx_seq_one_letter_code
_entity_poly.pdbx_strand_id
1 'polypeptide(L)' 'MPWASATFTGGRHVIYLAADAGEDLVRWAAGLPEAVLPLPGHMLADLVVSEFNTLSGRSHFSIEALTVEAA' A
#
# COMPACT_ATOMS: atom_id res chain seq x y z
N MET A 1 -23.85 -10.30 26.40
CA MET A 1 -22.68 -10.37 25.50
C MET A 1 -21.50 -9.72 26.20
N PRO A 2 -20.34 -10.37 26.33
CA PRO A 2 -19.17 -9.69 26.88
C PRO A 2 -18.63 -8.69 25.85
N TRP A 3 -18.28 -7.50 26.32
CA TRP A 3 -17.53 -6.51 25.54
C TRP A 3 -16.05 -6.91 25.51
N ALA A 4 -15.38 -6.76 24.36
CA ALA A 4 -13.94 -6.96 24.20
C ALA A 4 -13.34 -5.82 23.38
N SER A 5 -12.19 -5.32 23.81
CA SER A 5 -11.36 -4.35 23.08
C SER A 5 -10.00 -4.98 22.78
N ALA A 6 -9.52 -4.85 21.54
CA ALA A 6 -8.17 -5.26 21.14
C ALA A 6 -7.34 -4.04 20.78
N THR A 7 -6.08 -4.01 21.20
CA THR A 7 -5.09 -3.02 20.77
C THR A 7 -4.19 -3.70 19.76
N PHE A 8 -3.93 -3.01 18.64
CA PHE A 8 -3.07 -3.52 17.58
C PHE A 8 -1.72 -2.80 17.59
N THR A 9 -0.60 -3.55 17.54
CA THR A 9 0.75 -3.01 17.24
C THR A 9 1.09 -3.19 15.76
N GLY A 10 1.47 -2.11 15.09
CA GLY A 10 1.65 -2.12 13.65
C GLY A 10 2.70 -1.14 13.15
N GLY A 11 2.92 -1.18 11.84
CA GLY A 11 3.86 -0.31 11.14
C GLY A 11 3.20 0.46 10.00
N ARG A 12 3.65 1.71 9.81
CA ARG A 12 3.36 2.51 8.62
C ARG A 12 4.60 2.52 7.73
N HIS A 13 4.44 2.08 6.49
CA HIS A 13 5.51 2.00 5.50
C HIS A 13 5.22 2.96 4.35
N VAL A 14 6.22 3.72 3.93
CA VAL A 14 6.13 4.62 2.78
C VAL A 14 7.22 4.25 1.79
N ILE A 15 6.82 3.93 0.56
CA ILE A 15 7.70 3.51 -0.52
C ILE A 15 7.57 4.50 -1.67
N TYR A 16 8.68 5.13 -2.05
CA TYR A 16 8.74 6.04 -3.19
C TYR A 16 9.21 5.31 -4.43
N LEU A 17 8.50 5.50 -5.55
CA LEU A 17 8.72 4.77 -6.79
C LEU A 17 8.81 5.73 -7.97
N ALA A 18 9.61 5.33 -8.95
CA ALA A 18 9.69 5.98 -10.25
C ALA A 18 9.75 4.92 -11.35
N ALA A 19 8.90 5.05 -12.36
CA ALA A 19 8.82 4.13 -13.49
C ALA A 19 8.45 4.87 -14.77
N ASP A 20 8.76 4.28 -15.92
CA ASP A 20 8.37 4.87 -17.20
C ASP A 20 6.84 4.91 -17.29
N ALA A 21 6.31 6.03 -17.80
CA ALA A 21 4.88 6.26 -17.85
C ALA A 21 4.23 5.33 -18.88
N GLY A 22 3.07 4.78 -18.53
CA GLY A 22 2.34 3.89 -19.43
C GLY A 22 1.05 3.39 -18.81
N GLU A 23 0.15 2.89 -19.67
CA GLU A 23 -1.16 2.37 -19.25
C GLU A 23 -1.03 1.17 -18.31
N ASP A 24 -0.03 0.32 -18.51
CA ASP A 24 0.21 -0.83 -17.64
C ASP A 24 0.60 -0.42 -16.22
N LEU A 25 1.38 0.66 -16.07
CA LEU A 25 1.73 1.21 -14.76
C LEU A 25 0.50 1.78 -14.07
N VAL A 26 -0.34 2.52 -14.81
CA VAL A 26 -1.61 3.08 -14.28
C VAL A 26 -2.53 1.96 -13.82
N ARG A 27 -2.69 0.90 -14.65
CA ARG A 27 -3.53 -0.27 -14.32
C ARG A 27 -3.00 -1.00 -13.09
N TRP A 28 -1.69 -1.23 -13.04
CA TRP A 28 -1.04 -1.88 -11.90
C TRP A 28 -1.25 -1.07 -10.62
N ALA A 29 -1.00 0.25 -10.65
CA ALA A 29 -1.15 1.13 -9.50
C ALA A 29 -2.62 1.18 -9.01
N ALA A 30 -3.58 1.24 -9.93
CA ALA A 30 -5.00 1.21 -9.60
C ALA A 30 -5.46 -0.10 -8.96
N GLY A 31 -4.75 -1.22 -9.20
CA GLY A 31 -5.06 -2.52 -8.60
C GLY A 31 -4.47 -2.74 -7.21
N LEU A 32 -3.52 -1.91 -6.77
CA LEU A 32 -2.83 -2.10 -5.49
C LEU A 32 -3.76 -1.99 -4.27
N PRO A 33 -4.69 -1.02 -4.17
CA PRO A 33 -5.54 -0.91 -2.98
C PRO A 33 -6.40 -2.16 -2.69
N GLU A 34 -6.73 -2.93 -3.72
CA GLU A 34 -7.51 -4.16 -3.61
C GLU A 34 -6.64 -5.43 -3.56
N ALA A 35 -5.31 -5.28 -3.55
CA ALA A 35 -4.40 -6.40 -3.60
C ALA A 35 -4.32 -7.13 -2.26
N VAL A 36 -4.56 -8.45 -2.29
CA VAL A 36 -4.30 -9.33 -1.14
C VAL A 36 -2.83 -9.74 -1.16
N LEU A 37 -2.02 -9.09 -0.32
CA LEU A 37 -0.59 -9.35 -0.24
C LEU A 37 -0.26 -10.21 1.00
N PRO A 38 0.37 -11.38 0.83
CA PRO A 38 0.85 -12.16 1.96
C PRO A 38 2.08 -11.48 2.57
N LEU A 39 2.01 -11.14 3.87
CA LEU A 39 3.13 -10.57 4.62
C LEU A 39 3.49 -11.51 5.79
N PRO A 40 4.71 -12.08 5.85
CA PRO A 40 5.08 -12.95 6.95
C PRO A 40 5.01 -12.23 8.31
N GLY A 41 4.26 -12.81 9.25
CA GLY A 41 4.09 -12.27 10.60
C GLY A 41 3.27 -10.98 10.67
N HIS A 42 2.66 -10.52 9.58
CA HIS A 42 1.87 -9.30 9.54
C HIS A 42 0.63 -9.49 8.65
N MET A 43 -0.41 -8.72 8.92
CA MET A 43 -1.51 -8.52 8.00
C MET A 43 -1.43 -7.11 7.43
N LEU A 44 -1.74 -6.97 6.14
CA LEU A 44 -1.91 -5.67 5.50
C LEU A 44 -3.30 -5.15 5.87
N ALA A 45 -3.33 -4.04 6.59
CA ALA A 45 -4.58 -3.39 7.01
C ALA A 45 -5.07 -2.38 5.96
N ASP A 46 -4.14 -1.69 5.31
CA ASP A 46 -4.46 -0.71 4.27
C ASP A 46 -3.28 -0.57 3.29
N LEU A 47 -3.59 -0.22 2.04
CA LEU A 47 -2.60 0.02 0.99
C LEU A 47 -3.11 1.10 0.04
N VAL A 48 -2.40 2.21 -0.03
CA VAL A 48 -2.82 3.37 -0.83
C VAL A 48 -1.69 3.79 -1.76
N VAL A 49 -2.04 4.14 -2.99
CA VAL A 49 -1.15 4.82 -3.93
C VAL A 49 -1.45 6.31 -3.87
N SER A 50 -0.42 7.13 -3.65
CA SER A 50 -0.55 8.58 -3.57
C SER A 50 0.51 9.30 -4.42
N GLU A 51 0.30 10.60 -4.60
CA GLU A 51 1.25 11.49 -5.31
C GLU A 51 1.61 11.03 -6.74
N PHE A 52 0.67 10.42 -7.45
CA PHE A 52 0.92 9.87 -8.78
C PHE A 52 1.03 10.98 -9.84
N ASN A 53 2.26 11.36 -10.19
CA ASN A 53 2.56 12.45 -11.10
C ASN A 53 3.44 11.97 -12.26
N THR A 54 3.11 12.38 -13.48
CA THR A 54 3.92 12.05 -14.66
C THR A 54 4.62 13.29 -15.20
N LEU A 55 5.94 13.22 -15.29
CA LEU A 55 6.80 14.31 -15.76
C LEU A 55 7.81 13.74 -16.77
N SER A 56 7.87 14.33 -17.96
CA SER A 56 8.85 13.96 -19.00
C SER A 56 8.86 12.47 -19.34
N GLY A 57 7.68 11.82 -19.37
CA GLY A 57 7.55 10.39 -19.68
C GLY A 57 7.88 9.44 -18.52
N ARG A 58 8.11 9.96 -17.31
CA ARG A 58 8.35 9.15 -16.10
C ARG A 58 7.32 9.49 -15.02
N SER A 59 6.67 8.46 -14.48
CA SER A 59 5.74 8.57 -13.37
C SER A 59 6.46 8.42 -12.05
N HIS A 60 6.21 9.33 -11.12
CA HIS A 60 6.67 9.30 -9.73
C HIS A 60 5.44 9.22 -8.84
N PHE A 61 5.49 8.34 -7.85
CA PHE A 61 4.38 8.11 -6.93
C PHE A 61 4.90 7.48 -5.64
N SER A 62 4.06 7.44 -4.63
CA SER A 62 4.34 6.69 -3.41
C SER A 62 3.25 5.66 -3.13
N ILE A 63 3.66 4.62 -2.40
CA ILE A 63 2.77 3.61 -1.83
C ILE A 63 2.89 3.72 -0.32
N GLU A 64 1.75 3.84 0.34
CA GLU A 64 1.64 3.79 1.79
C GLU A 64 0.95 2.50 2.21
N ALA A 65 1.61 1.71 3.06
CA ALA A 65 1.07 0.46 3.59
C ALA A 65 0.94 0.54 5.11
N LEU A 66 -0.23 0.20 5.63
CA LEU A 66 -0.45 0.00 7.05
C LEU A 66 -0.46 -1.49 7.35
N THR A 67 0.37 -1.91 8.30
CA THR A 67 0.54 -3.31 8.66
C THR A 67 0.28 -3.51 10.14
N VAL A 68 -0.16 -4.70 10.48
CA VAL A 68 -0.59 -5.08 11.80
C VAL A 68 0.06 -6.45 12.10
N GLU A 69 0.96 -6.54 13.10
CA GLU A 69 1.61 -7.79 13.58
C GLU A 69 0.62 -8.93 13.85
N ALA A 70 0.74 -10.05 13.13
CA ALA A 70 -0.12 -11.22 13.34
C ALA A 70 0.14 -11.83 14.73
N ALA A 71 -0.95 -12.17 15.43
CA ALA A 71 -0.93 -12.77 16.77
C ALA A 71 -0.49 -14.24 16.77
#